data_AF-A0A916B0K9-F1
#
_entry.id   AF-A0A916B0K9-F1
#
_cell.length_a   1.000
_cell.length_b   1.000
_cell.length_c   1.000
_cell.angle_alpha   90.00
_cell.angle_beta   90.00
_cell.angle_gamma   90.00
#
_symmetry.space_group_name_H-M   'P 1'
#
loop_
_entity.id
_entity.type
_entity.pdbx_description
1 polymer ?
#
loop_
_entity_poly.entity_id
_entity_poly.type
_entity_poly.pdbx_seq_one_letter_code
_entity_poly.pdbx_strand_id
1 'polypeptide(L)'
;MTKKLLLFALSLGVLLPTLTLSPTAYAASDADCSIWLCLPTGFPSGCGDAKSAFKKRIKKFKPPLPSFTGCLLKGSPQTSTMDAKDGYAAYIPASTECVKWDNYGKWNSRCIEYKTNPVSVIKGTRCTIRTQQGDVIYHYPKGCTRTIRYVDTFMDGKIYGETHYFDNNGNDISIPSH
;
A
#
# COMPACT_ATOMS: atom_id res chain seq x y z
N MET A 1 -72.86 -39.81 33.90
CA MET A 1 -71.93 -40.22 32.82
C MET A 1 -71.96 -39.17 31.72
N THR A 2 -70.95 -38.32 31.63
CA THR A 2 -70.82 -37.31 30.56
C THR A 2 -69.34 -37.15 30.22
N LYS A 3 -68.96 -37.61 29.02
CA LYS A 3 -67.59 -37.50 28.47
C LYS A 3 -67.34 -36.05 28.05
N LYS A 4 -66.30 -35.41 28.59
CA LYS A 4 -65.75 -34.17 28.02
C LYS A 4 -64.80 -34.52 26.89
N LEU A 5 -65.16 -34.13 25.68
CA LEU A 5 -64.36 -34.21 24.46
C LEU A 5 -63.17 -33.25 24.57
N LEU A 6 -61.95 -33.77 24.42
CA LEU A 6 -60.74 -32.99 24.24
C LEU A 6 -60.60 -32.60 22.76
N LEU A 7 -60.68 -31.30 22.47
CA LEU A 7 -60.37 -30.74 21.15
C LEU A 7 -58.85 -30.50 21.07
N PHE A 8 -58.15 -31.36 20.33
CA PHE A 8 -56.77 -31.14 19.91
C PHE A 8 -56.76 -30.16 18.72
N ALA A 9 -56.32 -28.92 18.94
CA ALA A 9 -56.06 -27.97 17.87
C ALA A 9 -54.67 -28.27 17.27
N LEU A 10 -54.63 -28.85 16.07
CA LEU A 10 -53.42 -29.03 15.29
C LEU A 10 -53.08 -27.70 14.60
N SER A 11 -52.21 -26.89 15.22
CA SER A 11 -51.64 -25.70 14.59
C SER A 11 -50.49 -26.11 13.67
N LEU A 12 -50.77 -26.11 12.36
CA LEU A 12 -49.78 -26.38 11.31
C LEU A 12 -48.85 -25.15 11.16
N GLY A 13 -47.78 -25.13 11.95
CA GLY A 13 -46.75 -24.10 11.87
C GLY A 13 -45.90 -24.27 10.62
N VAL A 14 -46.11 -23.39 9.63
CA VAL A 14 -45.26 -23.27 8.43
C VAL A 14 -43.91 -22.69 8.86
N LEU A 15 -42.89 -23.55 8.94
CA LEU A 15 -41.49 -23.14 9.10
C LEU A 15 -40.99 -22.56 7.77
N LEU A 16 -40.96 -21.23 7.65
CA LEU A 16 -40.16 -20.56 6.62
C LEU A 16 -38.67 -20.72 6.96
N PRO A 17 -37.85 -21.34 6.10
CA PRO A 17 -36.40 -21.29 6.27
C PRO A 17 -35.95 -19.87 5.94
N THR A 18 -35.67 -19.07 6.97
CA THR A 18 -34.92 -17.83 6.80
C THR A 18 -33.51 -18.20 6.38
N LEU A 19 -33.21 -18.07 5.08
CA LEU A 19 -31.84 -18.07 4.58
C LEU A 19 -31.12 -16.89 5.23
N THR A 20 -30.46 -17.14 6.35
CA THR A 20 -29.49 -16.25 6.94
C THR A 20 -28.24 -16.29 6.06
N LEU A 21 -28.23 -15.51 4.98
CA LEU A 21 -26.98 -15.08 4.36
C LEU A 21 -26.24 -14.20 5.38
N SER A 22 -25.51 -14.85 6.28
CA SER A 22 -24.52 -14.17 7.10
C SER A 22 -23.44 -13.67 6.13
N PRO A 23 -23.18 -12.36 6.02
CA PRO A 23 -22.01 -11.92 5.28
C PRO A 23 -20.80 -12.55 5.94
N THR A 24 -20.04 -13.34 5.18
CA THR A 24 -18.72 -13.80 5.59
C THR A 24 -17.81 -12.57 5.64
N ALA A 25 -17.89 -11.82 6.73
CA ALA A 25 -16.88 -10.86 7.10
C ALA A 25 -15.60 -11.68 7.34
N TYR A 26 -14.74 -11.73 6.33
CA TYR A 26 -13.38 -12.21 6.50
C TYR A 26 -12.70 -11.29 7.51
N ALA A 27 -12.71 -11.68 8.79
CA ALA A 27 -11.82 -11.08 9.77
C ALA A 27 -10.41 -11.14 9.18
N ALA A 28 -9.71 -10.01 9.16
CA ALA A 28 -8.33 -10.00 8.74
C ALA A 28 -7.54 -10.88 9.72
N SER A 29 -6.54 -11.61 9.21
CA SER A 29 -5.70 -12.42 10.10
C SER A 29 -4.89 -11.51 11.04
N ASP A 30 -4.45 -12.02 12.19
CA ASP A 30 -3.60 -11.25 13.11
C ASP A 30 -2.34 -10.71 12.40
N ALA A 31 -1.77 -11.51 11.48
CA ALA A 31 -0.66 -11.09 10.64
C ALA A 31 -1.05 -9.96 9.66
N ASP A 32 -2.23 -10.01 9.04
CA ASP A 32 -2.72 -8.89 8.22
C ASP A 32 -2.95 -7.63 9.06
N CYS A 33 -3.49 -7.77 10.27
CA CYS A 33 -3.78 -6.64 11.15
C CYS A 33 -2.53 -6.00 11.74
N SER A 34 -1.49 -6.79 12.00
CA SER A 34 -0.19 -6.30 12.45
C SER A 34 0.51 -5.40 11.42
N ILE A 35 0.10 -5.42 10.14
CA ILE A 35 0.59 -4.48 9.12
C ILE A 35 0.33 -3.04 9.55
N TRP A 36 -0.80 -2.74 10.17
CA TRP A 36 -1.12 -1.37 10.64
C TRP A 36 -0.14 -0.82 11.67
N LEU A 37 0.50 -1.70 12.45
CA LEU A 37 1.49 -1.31 13.48
C LEU A 37 2.91 -1.28 12.91
N CYS A 38 3.22 -2.21 12.00
CA CYS A 38 4.58 -2.43 11.51
C CYS A 38 4.94 -1.60 10.28
N LEU A 39 3.98 -1.31 9.41
CA LEU A 39 4.21 -0.57 8.16
C LEU A 39 4.66 0.89 8.39
N PRO A 40 4.07 1.66 9.33
CA PRO A 40 4.46 3.06 9.58
C PRO A 40 5.93 3.23 10.00
N THR A 41 6.56 2.15 10.46
CA THR A 41 7.96 2.11 10.92
C THR A 41 8.87 1.32 9.97
N GLY A 42 8.38 0.95 8.79
CA GLY A 42 9.19 0.25 7.77
C GLY A 42 9.47 -1.22 8.06
N PHE A 43 8.62 -1.90 8.83
CA PHE A 43 8.81 -3.31 9.25
C PHE A 43 10.12 -3.57 10.00
N PRO A 44 10.32 -2.99 11.20
CA PRO A 44 11.49 -3.22 12.02
C PRO A 44 11.61 -4.70 12.47
N SER A 45 12.69 -5.03 13.18
CA SER A 45 12.85 -6.35 13.80
C SER A 45 11.62 -6.73 14.64
N GLY A 46 11.08 -7.93 14.45
CA GLY A 46 9.84 -8.39 15.08
C GLY A 46 8.59 -8.28 14.19
N CYS A 47 8.65 -7.56 13.07
CA CYS A 47 7.54 -7.41 12.13
C CYS A 47 7.58 -8.38 10.92
N GLY A 48 8.25 -9.53 11.06
CA GLY A 48 8.46 -10.48 9.96
C GLY A 48 7.17 -11.05 9.38
N ASP A 49 6.20 -11.37 10.23
CA ASP A 49 4.90 -11.90 9.81
C ASP A 49 4.05 -10.83 9.12
N ALA A 50 4.05 -9.61 9.66
CA ALA A 50 3.41 -8.44 9.04
C ALA A 50 3.97 -8.18 7.63
N LYS A 51 5.30 -8.20 7.49
CA LYS A 51 5.98 -8.00 6.20
C LYS A 51 5.63 -9.10 5.21
N SER A 52 5.56 -10.35 5.67
CA SER A 52 5.17 -11.50 4.84
C SER A 52 3.70 -11.40 4.40
N ALA A 53 2.80 -11.01 5.31
CA ALA A 53 1.40 -10.75 5.02
C ALA A 53 1.25 -9.62 4.00
N PHE A 54 1.93 -8.49 4.20
CA PHE A 54 1.98 -7.38 3.25
C PHE A 54 2.38 -7.84 1.84
N LYS A 55 3.54 -8.51 1.71
CA LYS A 55 4.02 -9.05 0.42
C LYS A 55 3.01 -10.00 -0.21
N LYS A 56 2.37 -10.86 0.59
CA LYS A 56 1.32 -11.78 0.13
C LYS A 56 0.10 -11.04 -0.41
N ARG A 57 -0.31 -9.94 0.22
CA ARG A 57 -1.41 -9.09 -0.27
C ARG A 57 -1.06 -8.46 -1.62
N ILE A 58 0.15 -7.89 -1.74
CA ILE A 58 0.63 -7.27 -2.99
C ILE A 58 0.67 -8.29 -4.13
N LYS A 59 1.25 -9.47 -3.89
CA LYS A 59 1.30 -10.56 -4.89
C LYS A 59 -0.07 -11.11 -5.27
N LYS A 60 -1.09 -10.92 -4.42
CA LYS A 60 -2.48 -11.30 -4.68
C LYS A 60 -3.33 -10.13 -5.20
N PHE A 61 -2.70 -9.03 -5.61
CA PHE A 61 -3.38 -7.82 -6.09
C PHE A 61 -4.42 -7.26 -5.11
N LYS A 62 -4.21 -7.48 -3.80
CA LYS A 62 -5.04 -6.89 -2.75
C LYS A 62 -4.48 -5.52 -2.34
N PRO A 63 -5.30 -4.65 -1.74
CA PRO A 63 -4.81 -3.42 -1.12
C PRO A 63 -3.70 -3.72 -0.10
N PRO A 64 -2.69 -2.84 0.04
CA PRO A 64 -1.51 -3.12 0.87
C PRO A 64 -1.84 -3.39 2.35
N LEU A 65 -2.87 -2.73 2.88
CA LEU A 65 -3.43 -3.00 4.21
C LEU A 65 -4.83 -3.65 4.11
N PRO A 66 -5.25 -4.45 5.10
CA PRO A 66 -6.65 -4.80 5.26
C PRO A 66 -7.48 -3.57 5.66
N SER A 67 -8.80 -3.66 5.50
CA SER A 67 -9.71 -2.68 6.11
C SER A 67 -9.45 -2.64 7.62
N PHE A 68 -9.28 -1.44 8.17
CA PHE A 68 -9.01 -1.26 9.60
C PHE A 68 -10.13 -1.81 10.48
N THR A 69 -11.39 -1.65 10.06
CA THR A 69 -12.57 -2.19 10.78
C THR A 69 -12.49 -3.70 10.98
N GLY A 70 -11.88 -4.43 10.03
CA GLY A 70 -11.67 -5.87 10.14
C GLY A 70 -10.58 -6.28 11.15
N CYS A 71 -9.83 -5.31 11.68
CA CYS A 71 -8.77 -5.47 12.66
C CYS A 71 -9.12 -4.91 14.04
N LEU A 72 -10.33 -4.35 14.20
CA LEU A 72 -10.80 -3.89 15.49
C LEU A 72 -11.25 -5.09 16.34
N LEU A 73 -10.80 -5.11 17.59
CA LEU A 73 -11.33 -6.05 18.58
C LEU A 73 -12.81 -5.74 18.84
N LYS A 74 -13.65 -6.77 18.77
CA LYS A 74 -15.08 -6.65 19.08
C LYS A 74 -15.26 -6.13 20.50
N GLY A 75 -15.95 -4.99 20.65
CA GLY A 75 -16.22 -4.37 21.95
C GLY A 75 -15.17 -3.39 22.46
N SER A 76 -14.10 -3.13 21.69
CA SER A 76 -13.16 -2.05 22.03
C SER A 76 -13.75 -0.69 21.66
N PRO A 77 -13.70 0.32 22.55
CA PRO A 77 -14.01 1.69 22.16
C PRO A 77 -13.02 2.11 21.06
N GLN A 78 -13.54 2.63 19.95
CA GLN A 78 -12.70 3.24 18.91
C GLN A 78 -12.19 4.58 19.45
N THR A 79 -10.91 4.63 19.83
CA THR A 79 -10.28 5.87 20.28
C THR A 79 -9.68 6.67 19.13
N SER A 80 -9.35 6.00 18.02
CA SER A 80 -8.76 6.59 16.82
C SER A 80 -9.26 5.90 15.55
N THR A 81 -9.29 6.67 14.47
CA THR A 81 -9.59 6.23 13.11
C THR A 81 -8.29 6.02 12.35
N MET A 82 -8.13 4.87 11.69
CA MET A 82 -6.96 4.57 10.88
C MET A 82 -7.38 4.41 9.41
N ASP A 83 -6.59 5.00 8.51
CA ASP A 83 -6.80 4.89 7.06
C ASP A 83 -5.47 4.79 6.31
N ALA A 84 -5.50 4.33 5.07
CA ALA A 84 -4.32 4.16 4.24
C ALA A 84 -4.61 4.57 2.80
N LYS A 85 -3.69 5.35 2.22
CA LYS A 85 -3.73 5.75 0.82
C LYS A 85 -2.54 5.14 0.10
N ASP A 86 -2.80 4.25 -0.86
CA ASP A 86 -1.77 3.68 -1.71
C ASP A 86 -1.88 4.18 -3.16
N GLY A 87 -0.77 4.06 -3.89
CA GLY A 87 -0.71 4.51 -5.27
C GLY A 87 0.61 4.19 -5.96
N TYR A 88 0.75 4.73 -7.16
CA TYR A 88 1.98 4.65 -7.94
C TYR A 88 2.81 5.93 -7.76
N ALA A 89 4.12 5.79 -7.85
CA ALA A 89 5.05 6.90 -7.86
C ALA A 89 6.17 6.69 -8.89
N ALA A 90 6.73 7.79 -9.40
CA ALA A 90 7.88 7.76 -10.29
C ALA A 90 9.15 7.81 -9.45
N TYR A 91 10.05 6.85 -9.65
CA TYR A 91 11.34 6.80 -8.98
C TYR A 91 12.42 7.42 -9.87
N ILE A 92 13.10 8.43 -9.32
CA ILE A 92 14.23 9.12 -9.94
C ILE A 92 15.46 8.78 -9.09
N PRO A 93 16.43 8.01 -9.60
CA PRO A 93 17.62 7.64 -8.84
C PRO A 93 18.49 8.87 -8.57
N ALA A 94 19.35 8.76 -7.57
CA ALA A 94 20.44 9.71 -7.41
C ALA A 94 21.26 9.78 -8.69
N SER A 95 21.61 10.99 -9.10
CA SER A 95 22.34 11.25 -10.33
C SER A 95 23.31 12.40 -10.13
N THR A 96 24.30 12.48 -10.99
CA THR A 96 25.26 13.58 -10.99
C THR A 96 25.08 14.38 -12.27
N GLU A 97 24.85 15.67 -12.12
CA GLU A 97 24.72 16.59 -13.25
C GLU A 97 25.95 17.51 -13.31
N CYS A 98 26.46 17.74 -14.52
CA CYS A 98 27.48 18.77 -14.71
C CYS A 98 26.81 20.14 -14.61
N VAL A 99 27.26 20.98 -13.67
CA VAL A 99 26.73 22.34 -13.49
C VAL A 99 27.67 23.41 -14.04
N LYS A 100 28.94 23.06 -14.31
CA LYS A 100 29.92 23.97 -14.89
C LYS A 100 30.84 23.27 -15.88
N TRP A 101 30.94 23.85 -17.06
CA TRP A 101 31.79 23.39 -18.15
C TRP A 101 32.97 24.33 -18.34
N ASP A 102 34.14 23.77 -18.61
CA ASP A 102 35.33 24.48 -19.03
C ASP A 102 35.65 24.13 -20.48
N ASN A 103 35.90 25.15 -21.30
CA ASN A 103 36.25 25.00 -22.71
C ASN A 103 37.77 25.12 -22.85
N TYR A 104 38.42 24.03 -23.22
CA TYR A 104 39.87 24.01 -23.44
C TYR A 104 40.14 23.70 -24.91
N GLY A 105 40.18 24.77 -25.70
CA GLY A 105 40.34 24.70 -27.16
C GLY A 105 39.02 24.83 -27.90
N LYS A 106 39.10 24.81 -29.23
CA LYS A 106 38.01 25.22 -30.14
C LYS A 106 36.80 24.28 -30.11
N TRP A 107 36.99 23.01 -29.75
CA TRP A 107 35.96 21.96 -29.86
C TRP A 107 35.87 21.03 -28.65
N ASN A 108 36.60 21.31 -27.57
CA ASN A 108 36.63 20.44 -26.39
C ASN A 108 36.06 21.17 -25.17
N SER A 109 35.13 20.51 -24.50
CA SER A 109 34.66 20.91 -23.18
C SER A 109 34.88 19.77 -22.19
N ARG A 110 35.13 20.11 -20.93
CA ARG A 110 35.12 19.15 -19.81
C ARG A 110 34.23 19.71 -18.71
N CYS A 111 33.56 18.81 -18.02
CA CYS A 111 32.90 19.21 -16.78
C CYS A 111 33.95 19.51 -15.72
N ILE A 112 33.82 20.65 -15.05
CA ILE A 112 34.71 21.05 -13.94
C ILE A 112 33.98 21.15 -12.61
N GLU A 113 32.65 21.08 -12.62
CA GLU A 113 31.85 21.09 -11.41
C GLU A 113 30.61 20.22 -11.58
N TYR A 114 30.45 19.30 -10.64
CA TYR A 114 29.35 18.35 -10.61
C TYR A 114 28.47 18.63 -9.40
N LYS A 115 27.16 18.53 -9.61
CA LYS A 115 26.16 18.56 -8.55
C LYS A 115 25.54 17.18 -8.42
N THR A 116 25.40 16.73 -7.18
CA THR A 116 24.68 15.49 -6.87
C THR A 116 23.21 15.81 -6.64
N ASN A 117 22.36 15.24 -7.48
CA ASN A 117 20.93 15.21 -7.28
C ASN A 117 20.59 13.94 -6.50
N PRO A 118 19.92 14.05 -5.35
CA PRO A 118 19.58 12.87 -4.57
C PRO A 118 18.44 12.06 -5.20
N VAL A 119 18.15 10.91 -4.61
CA VAL A 119 16.96 10.11 -4.95
C VAL A 119 15.72 10.98 -4.73
N SER A 120 14.81 10.97 -5.70
CA SER A 120 13.53 11.68 -5.60
C SER A 120 12.39 10.77 -6.03
N VAL A 121 11.23 10.97 -5.40
CA VAL A 121 10.02 10.19 -5.68
C VAL A 121 8.83 11.13 -5.87
N ILE A 122 8.13 10.98 -6.99
CA ILE A 122 6.96 11.79 -7.33
C ILE A 122 5.70 10.93 -7.19
N LYS A 123 4.97 11.09 -6.08
CA LYS A 123 3.72 10.38 -5.78
C LYS A 123 2.63 10.72 -6.80
N GLY A 124 1.74 9.75 -7.06
CA GLY A 124 0.61 9.90 -7.98
C GLY A 124 0.98 9.92 -9.46
N THR A 125 2.27 9.80 -9.79
CA THR A 125 2.79 9.86 -11.16
C THR A 125 3.47 8.55 -11.52
N ARG A 126 3.26 8.05 -12.74
CA ARG A 126 4.01 6.89 -13.26
C ARG A 126 5.22 7.36 -14.05
N CYS A 127 6.30 6.57 -14.01
CA CYS A 127 7.41 6.76 -14.92
C CYS A 127 7.06 6.20 -16.30
N THR A 128 7.14 7.06 -17.32
CA THR A 128 6.92 6.74 -18.72
C THR A 128 8.26 6.80 -19.44
N ILE A 129 8.68 5.69 -20.04
CA ILE A 129 9.90 5.59 -20.83
C ILE A 129 9.50 5.23 -22.26
N ARG A 130 9.94 6.02 -23.24
CA ARG A 130 9.77 5.68 -24.66
C ARG A 130 11.13 5.38 -25.28
N THR A 131 11.19 4.26 -25.99
CA THR A 131 12.36 3.84 -26.73
C THR A 131 12.09 3.88 -28.24
N GLN A 132 13.13 4.18 -29.01
CA GLN A 132 13.12 4.15 -30.47
C GLN A 132 14.41 3.50 -30.93
N GLN A 133 14.30 2.44 -31.75
CA GLN A 133 15.46 1.66 -32.23
C GLN A 133 16.38 1.12 -31.10
N GLY A 134 15.83 0.92 -29.89
CA GLY A 134 16.58 0.46 -28.72
C GLY A 134 17.08 1.58 -27.82
N ASP A 135 17.13 2.82 -28.31
CA ASP A 135 17.57 3.97 -27.55
C ASP A 135 16.42 4.62 -26.78
N VAL A 136 16.68 5.05 -25.55
CA VAL A 136 15.70 5.79 -24.76
C VAL A 136 15.67 7.24 -25.24
N ILE A 137 14.55 7.65 -25.83
CA ILE A 137 14.37 9.00 -26.38
C ILE A 137 13.59 9.92 -25.42
N TYR A 138 12.91 9.37 -24.41
CA TYR A 138 12.05 10.14 -23.52
C TYR A 138 11.84 9.47 -22.17
N HIS A 139 11.92 10.28 -21.11
CA HIS A 139 11.52 9.94 -19.74
C HIS A 139 10.55 11.00 -19.21
N TYR A 140 9.45 10.56 -18.63
CA TYR A 140 8.56 11.42 -17.86
C TYR A 140 8.12 10.78 -16.56
N PRO A 141 8.37 11.41 -15.40
CA PRO A 141 9.14 12.64 -15.19
C PRO A 141 10.60 12.54 -15.67
N LYS A 142 11.26 13.68 -15.93
CA LYS A 142 12.65 13.70 -16.41
C LYS A 142 13.55 12.91 -15.44
N GLY A 143 14.36 12.00 -15.97
CA GLY A 143 15.28 11.18 -15.18
C GLY A 143 14.63 10.02 -14.42
N CYS A 144 13.31 9.82 -14.52
CA CYS A 144 12.69 8.65 -13.91
C CYS A 144 13.17 7.36 -14.59
N THR A 145 13.37 6.31 -13.80
CA THR A 145 13.84 5.00 -14.31
C THR A 145 12.82 3.89 -14.16
N ARG A 146 11.86 4.03 -13.23
CA ARG A 146 10.83 3.03 -13.00
C ARG A 146 9.63 3.62 -12.27
N THR A 147 8.50 2.95 -12.42
CA THR A 147 7.33 3.15 -11.57
C THR A 147 7.44 2.25 -10.36
N ILE A 148 7.25 2.82 -9.17
CA ILE A 148 7.18 2.12 -7.89
C ILE A 148 5.81 2.32 -7.27
N ARG A 149 5.52 1.64 -6.16
CA ARG A 149 4.30 1.84 -5.38
C ARG A 149 4.64 2.49 -4.05
N TYR A 150 3.67 3.17 -3.47
CA TYR A 150 3.77 3.73 -2.13
C TYR A 150 2.49 3.50 -1.35
N VAL A 151 2.60 3.57 -0.03
CA VAL A 151 1.46 3.62 0.87
C VAL A 151 1.74 4.61 2.00
N ASP A 152 0.78 5.50 2.22
CA ASP A 152 0.73 6.43 3.35
C ASP A 152 -0.31 5.93 4.35
N THR A 153 0.06 5.87 5.62
CA THR A 153 -0.83 5.54 6.72
C THR A 153 -1.27 6.79 7.45
N PHE A 154 -2.51 6.79 7.93
CA PHE A 154 -3.13 7.92 8.62
C PHE A 154 -3.76 7.46 9.92
N MET A 155 -3.62 8.29 10.95
CA MET A 155 -4.31 8.18 12.23
C MET A 155 -5.02 9.51 12.48
N ASP A 156 -6.34 9.46 12.62
CA ASP A 156 -7.19 10.64 12.85
C ASP A 156 -6.99 11.73 11.77
N GLY A 157 -6.90 11.29 10.52
CA GLY A 157 -6.73 12.14 9.33
C GLY A 157 -5.33 12.72 9.16
N LYS A 158 -4.39 12.47 10.07
CA LYS A 158 -2.99 12.92 10.00
C LYS A 158 -2.08 11.79 9.58
N ILE A 159 -1.00 12.12 8.86
CA ILE A 159 0.00 11.12 8.48
C ILE A 159 0.56 10.46 9.75
N TYR A 160 0.63 9.13 9.73
CA TYR A 160 1.10 8.30 10.83
C TYR A 160 2.27 7.46 10.35
N GLY A 161 3.48 7.79 10.83
CA GLY A 161 4.74 7.18 10.40
C GLY A 161 5.22 7.64 9.03
N GLU A 162 6.15 6.86 8.46
CA GLU A 162 6.80 7.17 7.20
C GLU A 162 6.02 6.59 6.01
N THR A 163 6.15 7.24 4.85
CA THR A 163 5.69 6.64 3.59
C THR A 163 6.48 5.39 3.30
N HIS A 164 5.79 4.27 3.11
CA HIS A 164 6.44 3.04 2.70
C HIS A 164 6.42 2.89 1.18
N TYR A 165 7.61 2.79 0.57
CA TYR A 165 7.79 2.58 -0.86
C TYR A 165 8.19 1.14 -1.17
N PHE A 166 7.61 0.56 -2.23
CA PHE A 166 7.81 -0.85 -2.55
C PHE A 166 7.66 -1.14 -4.05
N ASP A 167 8.22 -2.26 -4.49
CA ASP A 167 8.07 -2.77 -5.86
C ASP A 167 6.75 -3.55 -6.06
N ASN A 168 6.53 -4.08 -7.26
CA ASN A 168 5.32 -4.86 -7.56
C ASN A 168 5.23 -6.21 -6.82
N ASN A 169 6.29 -6.63 -6.13
CA ASN A 169 6.35 -7.85 -5.32
C ASN A 169 6.23 -7.56 -3.82
N GLY A 170 6.08 -6.29 -3.43
CA GLY A 170 6.05 -5.85 -2.03
C GLY A 170 7.43 -5.81 -1.38
N ASN A 171 8.51 -5.79 -2.16
CA ASN A 171 9.85 -5.58 -1.61
C ASN A 171 10.09 -4.09 -1.40
N ASP A 172 10.63 -3.75 -0.24
CA ASP A 172 10.91 -2.38 0.17
C ASP A 172 11.86 -1.68 -0.82
N ILE A 173 11.62 -0.40 -1.05
CA ILE A 173 12.50 0.50 -1.78
C ILE A 173 12.90 1.61 -0.82
N SER A 174 14.12 1.51 -0.28
CA SER A 174 14.65 2.52 0.62
C SER A 174 14.87 3.83 -0.13
N ILE A 175 14.21 4.89 0.33
CA ILE A 175 14.43 6.26 -0.12
C ILE A 175 15.17 6.96 1.02
N PRO A 176 16.42 7.40 0.83
CA PRO A 176 17.14 8.13 1.87
C PRO A 176 16.35 9.38 2.28
N SER A 177 16.05 9.50 3.57
CA SER A 177 15.49 10.71 4.16
C SER A 177 16.52 11.84 4.04
N HIS A 178 16.09 13.02 3.59
CA HIS A 178 16.91 14.23 3.52
C HIS A 178 17.05 14.92 4.87
#